data_AF-A0A947YD73-F1
#
_entry.id   AF-A0A947YD73-F1
#
_cell.length_a   1.000
_cell.length_b   1.000
_cell.length_c   1.000
_cell.angle_alpha   90.00
_cell.angle_beta   90.00
_cell.angle_gamma   90.00
#
_symmetry.space_group_name_H-M   'P 1'
#
loop_
_entity.id
_entity.type
_entity.pdbx_description
1 polymer ?
#
loop_
_entity_poly.entity_id
_entity_poly.type
_entity_poly.pdbx_seq_one_letter_code
_entity_poly.pdbx_strand_id
1 'polypeptide(L)'
;MATSLGEVTTYKRLYMQFRDSTGKSVNITLNNPKTLEDGDYVDFAAQDAAIEGVMDTIISKNIFHNNGNDLVAKVNARILDYKSTDVMDV
;
A
#
# COMPACT_ATOMS: atom_id res chain seq x y z
N MET A 1 2.53 -17.68 -26.75
CA MET A 1 1.60 -16.54 -26.59
C MET A 1 2.46 -15.30 -26.73
N ALA A 2 2.32 -14.56 -27.83
CA ALA A 2 3.12 -13.38 -28.14
C ALA A 2 2.61 -12.21 -27.29
N THR A 3 3.46 -11.66 -26.42
CA THR A 3 3.21 -10.39 -25.73
C THR A 3 3.34 -9.26 -26.72
N SER A 4 2.35 -8.38 -26.81
CA SER A 4 2.35 -7.31 -27.80
C SER A 4 3.16 -6.13 -27.28
N LEU A 5 4.12 -5.64 -28.07
CA LEU A 5 4.81 -4.37 -27.80
C LEU A 5 3.77 -3.28 -27.48
N GLY A 6 3.88 -2.65 -26.30
CA GLY A 6 3.03 -1.53 -25.90
C GLY A 6 1.96 -1.83 -24.83
N GLU A 7 1.91 -3.03 -24.25
CA GLU A 7 1.04 -3.29 -23.09
C GLU A 7 1.57 -2.53 -21.86
N VAL A 8 0.92 -1.40 -21.53
CA VAL A 8 1.19 -0.64 -20.31
C VAL A 8 0.57 -1.39 -19.14
N THR A 9 1.36 -2.21 -18.45
CA THR A 9 0.91 -2.81 -17.19
C THR A 9 0.97 -1.73 -16.12
N THR A 10 -0.21 -1.25 -15.72
CA THR A 10 -0.34 -0.30 -14.60
C THR A 10 -0.73 -1.09 -13.36
N TYR A 11 0.09 -1.05 -12.32
CA TYR A 11 -0.26 -1.65 -11.02
C TYR A 11 -0.04 -0.65 -9.90
N LYS A 12 -0.94 -0.68 -8.92
CA LYS A 12 -0.89 0.21 -7.76
C LYS A 12 -0.33 -0.56 -6.56
N ARG A 13 0.46 0.13 -5.73
CA ARG A 13 0.97 -0.41 -4.47
C ARG A 13 0.71 0.57 -3.35
N LEU A 14 0.03 0.13 -2.30
CA LEU A 14 -0.14 0.90 -1.08
C LEU A 14 1.03 0.63 -0.16
N TYR A 15 1.80 1.68 0.12
CA TYR A 15 2.87 1.67 1.10
C TYR A 15 2.39 2.33 2.37
N MET A 16 2.41 1.59 3.46
CA MET A 16 2.09 2.06 4.79
C MET A 16 3.35 1.97 5.64
N GLN A 17 3.71 3.06 6.30
CA GLN A 17 4.82 3.13 7.21
C GLN A 17 4.30 3.34 8.62
N PHE A 18 4.80 2.52 9.52
CA PHE A 18 4.50 2.54 10.94
C PHE A 18 5.79 2.71 11.73
N ARG A 19 5.64 3.05 13.00
CA ARG A 19 6.71 3.12 13.98
C ARG A 19 6.39 2.19 15.13
N ASP A 20 7.36 1.39 15.54
CA ASP A 20 7.23 0.56 16.72
C ASP A 20 7.62 1.31 18.00
N SER A 21 7.37 0.67 19.14
CA SER A 21 7.65 1.20 20.49
C SER A 21 9.12 1.55 20.73
N THR A 22 10.05 0.98 19.96
CA THR A 22 11.49 1.28 20.03
C THR A 22 11.91 2.41 19.08
N GLY A 23 10.96 2.95 18.32
CA GLY A 23 11.21 4.02 17.36
C GLY A 23 11.76 3.54 16.01
N LYS A 24 11.77 2.22 15.76
CA LYS A 24 12.11 1.66 14.45
C LYS A 24 10.91 1.78 13.50
N SER A 25 11.20 1.93 12.21
CA SER A 25 10.19 2.07 11.17
C SER A 25 9.86 0.73 10.54
N VAL A 26 8.58 0.42 10.40
CA VAL A 26 8.07 -0.79 9.74
C VAL A 26 7.34 -0.36 8.47
N ASN A 27 7.70 -0.97 7.35
CA ASN A 27 7.08 -0.69 6.06
C ASN A 27 6.25 -1.90 5.64
N ILE A 28 4.93 -1.69 5.51
CA ILE A 28 3.97 -2.66 5.01
C ILE A 28 3.60 -2.24 3.60
N THR A 29 3.72 -3.17 2.64
CA THR A 29 3.35 -2.91 1.24
C THR A 29 2.25 -3.85 0.81
N LEU A 30 1.18 -3.30 0.24
CA LEU A 30 0.07 -4.06 -0.30
C LEU A 30 0.00 -3.85 -1.82
N ASN A 31 0.02 -4.95 -2.56
CA ASN A 31 -0.11 -4.93 -4.01
C ASN A 31 -1.59 -4.89 -4.39
N ASN A 32 -1.94 -4.11 -5.42
CA ASN A 32 -3.31 -3.88 -5.85
C ASN A 32 -4.24 -3.44 -4.70
N PRO A 33 -3.95 -2.28 -4.07
CA PRO A 33 -4.90 -1.73 -3.11
C PRO A 33 -6.21 -1.40 -3.81
N LYS A 34 -7.32 -1.60 -3.10
CA LYS A 34 -8.60 -1.02 -3.52
C LYS A 34 -8.40 0.50 -3.65
N THR A 35 -8.82 1.08 -4.76
CA THR A 35 -8.68 2.52 -4.99
C THR A 35 -9.98 3.10 -5.52
N LEU A 36 -10.10 4.42 -5.41
CA LEU A 36 -11.23 5.16 -5.98
C LEU A 36 -11.44 4.82 -7.46
N GLU A 37 -10.35 4.65 -8.21
CA GLU A 37 -10.40 4.33 -9.66
C GLU A 37 -11.01 2.96 -9.97
N ASP A 38 -11.04 2.03 -9.00
CA ASP A 38 -11.71 0.73 -9.14
C ASP A 38 -13.23 0.82 -8.85
N GLY A 39 -13.72 2.00 -8.42
CA GLY A 39 -15.10 2.21 -7.99
C GLY A 39 -15.40 1.73 -6.57
N ASP A 40 -14.38 1.28 -5.83
CA ASP A 40 -14.50 0.81 -4.44
C ASP A 40 -14.72 1.95 -3.43
N TYR A 41 -14.39 3.20 -3.80
CA TYR A 41 -14.53 4.37 -2.94
C TYR A 41 -15.24 5.52 -3.65
N VAL A 42 -16.11 6.21 -2.92
CA VAL A 42 -16.87 7.38 -3.40
C VAL A 42 -15.98 8.61 -3.62
N ASP A 43 -15.00 8.84 -2.75
CA ASP A 43 -14.11 10.02 -2.79
C ASP A 43 -12.71 9.69 -2.23
N PHE A 44 -11.71 10.52 -2.56
CA PHE A 44 -10.37 10.39 -2.01
C PHE A 44 -10.36 10.44 -0.47
N ALA A 45 -11.31 11.16 0.13
CA ALA A 45 -11.49 11.22 1.58
C ALA A 45 -11.96 9.88 2.17
N ALA A 46 -12.85 9.15 1.47
CA ALA A 46 -13.30 7.82 1.91
C ALA A 46 -12.17 6.79 1.80
N GLN A 47 -11.35 6.91 0.75
CA GLN A 47 -10.16 6.10 0.58
C GLN A 47 -9.11 6.40 1.68
N ASP A 48 -8.87 7.67 2.00
CA ASP A 48 -7.94 8.07 3.05
C ASP A 48 -8.39 7.54 4.42
N ALA A 49 -9.67 7.74 4.78
CA ALA A 49 -10.26 7.21 6.01
C ALA A 49 -10.18 5.68 6.09
N ALA A 50 -10.34 4.97 4.97
CA ALA A 50 -10.17 3.52 4.93
C ALA A 50 -8.71 3.08 5.16
N ILE A 51 -7.74 3.77 4.56
CA ILE A 51 -6.32 3.51 4.80
C ILE A 51 -5.98 3.78 6.26
N GLU A 52 -6.44 4.90 6.82
CA GLU A 52 -6.25 5.22 8.24
C GLU A 52 -6.90 4.17 9.15
N GLY A 53 -8.10 3.71 8.83
CA GLY A 53 -8.79 2.65 9.58
C GLY A 53 -8.07 1.30 9.52
N VAL A 54 -7.48 0.97 8.37
CA VAL A 54 -6.61 -0.21 8.23
C VAL A 54 -5.34 -0.05 9.07
N MET A 55 -4.71 1.13 9.05
CA MET A 55 -3.54 1.42 9.88
C MET A 55 -3.86 1.32 11.37
N ASP A 56 -5.00 1.85 11.80
CA ASP A 56 -5.48 1.75 13.19
C ASP A 56 -5.78 0.30 13.57
N THR A 57 -6.47 -0.45 12.69
CA THR A 57 -6.72 -1.87 12.90
C THR A 57 -5.43 -2.66 13.04
N ILE A 58 -4.39 -2.34 12.24
CA ILE A 58 -3.08 -2.99 12.31
C ILE A 58 -2.42 -2.76 13.69
N ILE A 59 -2.46 -1.52 14.19
CA ILE A 59 -1.94 -1.15 15.52
C ILE A 59 -2.77 -1.80 16.63
N SER A 60 -4.10 -1.71 16.54
CA SER A 60 -5.05 -2.24 17.52
C SER A 60 -5.01 -3.76 17.62
N LYS A 61 -4.92 -4.45 16.47
CA LYS A 61 -4.75 -5.90 16.41
C LYS A 61 -3.39 -6.34 16.94
N ASN A 62 -2.39 -5.48 16.86
CA ASN A 62 -1.02 -5.77 17.28
C ASN A 62 -0.52 -7.12 16.74
N ILE A 63 -0.82 -7.39 15.47
CA ILE A 63 -0.50 -8.66 14.79
C ILE A 63 0.86 -8.63 14.10
N PHE A 64 1.43 -7.44 13.93
CA PHE A 64 2.72 -7.22 13.29
C PHE A 64 3.72 -6.77 14.35
N HIS A 65 4.53 -7.71 14.82
CA HIS A 65 5.59 -7.43 15.79
C HIS A 65 6.92 -7.24 15.06
N ASN A 66 7.61 -6.14 15.31
CA ASN A 66 8.96 -5.93 14.79
C ASN A 66 9.98 -6.40 15.81
N ASN A 67 10.54 -7.61 15.63
CA ASN A 67 11.48 -8.20 16.59
C ASN A 67 10.93 -8.26 18.03
N GLY A 68 9.61 -8.51 18.16
CA GLY A 68 8.91 -8.54 19.45
C GLY A 68 8.40 -7.20 19.96
N ASN A 69 8.51 -6.12 19.16
CA ASN A 69 8.01 -4.79 19.52
C ASN A 69 6.70 -4.47 18.78
N ASP A 70 5.77 -3.88 19.52
CA ASP A 70 4.45 -3.49 19.04
C ASP A 70 4.53 -2.26 18.14
N LEU A 71 3.68 -2.22 17.10
CA LEU A 71 3.45 -1.01 16.31
C LEU A 71 2.65 0.00 17.14
N VAL A 72 3.18 1.19 17.36
CA VAL A 72 2.55 2.21 18.24
C VAL A 72 2.11 3.46 17.50
N ALA A 73 2.67 3.74 16.32
CA ALA A 73 2.34 4.94 15.58
C ALA A 73 2.27 4.70 14.06
N LYS A 74 1.33 5.40 13.43
CA LYS A 74 1.26 5.56 11.97
C LYS A 74 2.16 6.73 11.56
N VAL A 75 3.07 6.49 10.61
CA VAL A 75 4.05 7.49 10.16
C VAL A 75 3.60 8.11 8.84
N ASN A 76 3.28 7.27 7.87
CA ASN A 76 2.91 7.73 6.53
C ASN A 76 2.16 6.64 5.78
N ALA A 77 1.22 6.99 4.93
CA ALA A 77 0.69 6.09 3.92
C ALA A 77 0.73 6.78 2.56
N ARG A 78 1.08 6.04 1.52
CA ARG A 78 1.14 6.54 0.14
C ARG A 78 0.79 5.44 -0.84
N ILE A 79 0.07 5.78 -1.89
CA ILE A 79 -0.19 4.89 -3.01
C ILE A 79 0.79 5.25 -4.12
N LEU A 80 1.54 4.26 -4.60
CA LEU A 80 2.41 4.40 -5.76
C LEU A 80 1.73 3.77 -6.97
N ASP A 81 1.63 4.53 -8.04
CA ASP A 81 1.22 4.06 -9.37
C ASP A 81 2.49 3.69 -10.15
N TYR A 82 2.62 2.41 -10.51
CA TYR A 82 3.69 1.94 -11.38
C TYR A 82 3.13 1.74 -12.77
N LYS A 83 3.65 2.52 -13.73
CA LYS A 83 3.44 2.27 -15.16
C LYS A 83 4.69 1.59 -15.71
N SER A 84 4.54 0.32 -16.09
CA SER A 84 5.57 -0.40 -16.84
C SER A 84 5.15 -0.43 -18.31
N THR A 85 5.94 0.21 -19.17
CA THR A 85 5.84 0.06 -20.62
C THR A 85 6.87 -0.96 -21.04
N ASP A 86 6.43 -2.04 -21.66
CA ASP A 86 7.34 -2.97 -22.32
C ASP A 86 7.97 -2.28 -23.54
N VAL A 87 9.31 -2.19 -23.55
CA VAL A 87 10.08 -1.48 -24.58
C VAL A 87 10.96 -2.41 -25.42
N MET A 88 11.04 -3.71 -25.09
CA MET A 88 11.82 -4.69 -25.86
C MET A 88 11.23 -6.10 -25.74
N ASP A 89 10.82 -6.65 -26.88
CA ASP A 89 10.57 -8.08 -27.10
C ASP A 89 11.93 -8.77 -27.31
N VAL A 90 12.26 -9.78 -26.48
CA VAL A 90 13.43 -10.66 -26.68
C VAL A 90 12.97 -12.09 -26.95
#